data_AF-A0A2D8UJN3-F1
#
_entry.id   AF-A0A2D8UJN3-F1
#
_cell.length_a   1.000
_cell.length_b   1.000
_cell.length_c   1.000
_cell.angle_alpha   90.00
_cell.angle_beta   90.00
_cell.angle_gamma   90.00
#
_symmetry.space_group_name_H-M   'P 1'
#
loop_
_entity.id
_entity.type
_entity.pdbx_description
1 polymer ?
#
loop_
_entity_poly.entity_id
_entity_poly.type
_entity_poly.pdbx_seq_one_letter_code
_entity_poly.pdbx_strand_id
1 'polypeptide(L)'
;MILSWKSKAQENLYFDETSTQINKAEFTKKCNSSYIYKCISYPTDTLVINKVFFKYKFGKISPEKFQQIRKLLIKDGKYKIEKNQIIIIKKFDSLYNYEREIEYHKIHEKNYKKYKAINDSLGYEKYHIHQHDFNKKIFQKSLNSWIREKQKCIAKFEKKFHTKVIYLHEDDIEQEENYNNFSWVKDRGIIKRIFFSDNNVHDLLILKPNGEYLLSGGHFIDRYLKKILQNQDWSQFKEDWIKSLEADNPHGKGIFKERRSIYHKKHCF
;
A
#
# COMPACT_ATOMS: atom_id res chain seq x y z
N MET A 1 23.24 28.37 35.57
CA MET A 1 23.46 26.95 35.21
C MET A 1 22.71 26.70 33.90
N ILE A 2 23.42 26.75 32.76
CA ILE A 2 22.80 26.61 31.43
C ILE A 2 22.80 25.12 31.09
N LEU A 3 21.64 24.47 31.20
CA LEU A 3 21.42 23.10 30.75
C LEU A 3 21.46 23.08 29.22
N SER A 4 22.64 22.82 28.67
CA SER A 4 22.84 22.47 27.27
C SER A 4 22.24 21.08 27.04
N TRP A 5 21.01 21.05 26.54
CA TRP A 5 20.44 19.83 25.95
C TRP A 5 21.13 19.63 24.60
N LYS A 6 22.26 18.91 24.60
CA LYS A 6 22.76 18.30 23.37
C LYS A 6 21.71 17.29 22.91
N SER A 7 20.82 17.70 22.01
CA SER A 7 20.05 16.74 21.22
C SER A 7 21.06 15.88 20.47
N LYS A 8 21.33 14.66 20.95
CA LYS A 8 22.11 13.70 20.17
C LYS A 8 21.33 13.48 18.88
N ALA A 9 21.89 13.93 17.76
CA ALA A 9 21.37 13.60 16.45
C ALA A 9 21.30 12.07 16.37
N GLN A 10 20.12 11.55 16.04
CA GLN A 10 19.90 10.10 15.97
C GLN A 10 20.84 9.50 14.93
N GLU A 11 21.49 8.39 15.29
CA GLU A 11 22.37 7.69 14.37
C GLU A 11 21.55 7.04 13.25
N ASN A 12 22.01 7.14 12.00
CA ASN A 12 21.28 6.58 10.85
C ASN A 12 22.00 5.35 10.31
N LEU A 13 21.31 4.21 10.32
CA LEU A 13 21.77 2.98 9.68
C LEU A 13 20.96 2.75 8.40
N TYR A 14 21.61 2.26 7.35
CA TYR A 14 20.98 2.03 6.05
C TYR A 14 21.19 0.58 5.62
N PHE A 15 20.12 -0.07 5.18
CA PHE A 15 20.12 -1.46 4.76
C PHE A 15 19.45 -1.60 3.40
N ASP A 16 20.01 -2.45 2.55
CA ASP A 16 19.43 -2.80 1.25
C ASP A 16 18.30 -3.84 1.39
N GLU A 17 17.74 -4.24 0.25
CA GLU A 17 16.68 -5.24 0.12
C GLU A 17 17.05 -6.65 0.63
N THR A 18 18.35 -6.94 0.78
CA THR A 18 18.88 -8.20 1.31
C THR A 18 19.20 -8.11 2.80
N SER A 19 18.90 -6.96 3.43
CA SER A 19 19.30 -6.61 4.81
C SER A 19 20.81 -6.46 5.00
N THR A 20 21.57 -6.23 3.93
CA THR A 20 22.99 -5.88 3.99
C THR A 20 23.13 -4.40 4.28
N GLN A 21 24.02 -4.03 5.21
CA GLN A 21 24.27 -2.63 5.54
C GLN A 21 24.96 -1.92 4.36
N ILE A 22 24.42 -0.78 3.97
CA ILE A 22 24.91 0.06 2.87
C ILE A 22 25.16 1.49 3.36
N ASN A 23 25.80 2.31 2.53
CA ASN A 23 25.98 3.73 2.84
C ASN A 23 24.76 4.58 2.41
N LYS A 24 24.69 5.82 2.91
CA LYS A 24 23.60 6.77 2.60
C LYS A 24 23.46 7.07 1.11
N ALA A 25 24.56 7.16 0.38
CA ALA A 25 24.55 7.50 -1.05
C ALA A 25 23.89 6.38 -1.86
N GLU A 26 24.22 5.13 -1.56
CA GLU A 26 23.61 3.96 -2.16
C GLU A 26 22.12 3.85 -1.82
N PHE A 27 21.76 4.05 -0.55
CA PHE A 27 20.37 4.09 -0.12
C PHE A 27 19.60 5.16 -0.91
N THR A 28 20.12 6.39 -0.96
CA THR A 28 19.50 7.51 -1.69
C THR A 28 19.32 7.18 -3.17
N LYS A 29 20.33 6.58 -3.80
CA LYS A 29 20.25 6.13 -5.21
C LYS A 29 19.10 5.12 -5.40
N LYS A 30 18.99 4.11 -4.54
CA LYS A 30 17.89 3.12 -4.60
C LYS A 30 16.53 3.78 -4.35
N CYS A 31 16.41 4.69 -3.38
CA CYS A 31 15.16 5.39 -3.08
C CYS A 31 14.70 6.34 -4.20
N ASN A 32 15.64 6.92 -4.96
CA ASN A 32 15.32 7.72 -6.15
C ASN A 32 14.67 6.85 -7.25
N SER A 33 15.02 5.57 -7.33
CA SER A 33 14.33 4.58 -8.18
C SER A 33 13.02 4.08 -7.55
N SER A 34 12.17 5.05 -7.17
CA SER A 34 10.93 4.81 -6.44
C SER A 34 9.92 3.94 -7.18
N TYR A 35 10.08 3.67 -8.48
CA TYR A 35 9.18 2.81 -9.23
C TYR A 35 9.46 1.31 -9.02
N ILE A 36 10.67 0.92 -8.57
CA ILE A 36 11.07 -0.46 -8.23
C ILE A 36 11.29 -0.67 -6.73
N TYR A 37 11.79 0.34 -6.02
CA TYR A 37 12.10 0.26 -4.59
C TYR A 37 11.14 1.08 -3.74
N LYS A 38 10.95 0.62 -2.51
CA LYS A 38 10.27 1.33 -1.43
C LYS A 38 11.23 1.47 -0.27
N CYS A 39 11.44 2.70 0.17
CA CYS A 39 12.30 2.98 1.30
C CYS A 39 11.45 3.35 2.51
N ILE A 40 11.73 2.73 3.66
CA ILE A 40 11.02 2.97 4.91
C ILE A 40 12.04 3.25 6.00
N SER A 41 11.77 4.29 6.80
CA SER A 41 12.56 4.65 7.97
C SER A 41 11.81 4.26 9.23
N TYR A 42 12.51 3.58 10.14
CA TYR A 42 12.02 3.16 11.44
C TYR A 42 12.79 3.96 12.51
N PRO A 43 12.27 5.13 12.93
CA PRO A 43 12.87 5.90 14.01
C PRO A 43 12.64 5.19 15.35
N THR A 44 13.68 5.12 16.17
CA THR A 44 13.62 4.81 17.60
C THR A 44 14.14 6.03 18.37
N ASP A 45 14.31 5.94 19.69
CA ASP A 45 14.81 7.07 20.49
C ASP A 45 16.25 7.46 20.12
N THR A 46 17.08 6.47 19.80
CA THR A 46 18.54 6.66 19.61
C THR A 46 18.99 6.55 18.16
N LEU A 47 18.26 5.80 17.34
CA LEU A 47 18.68 5.44 15.99
C LEU A 47 17.53 5.50 15.00
N VAL A 48 17.85 5.65 13.72
CA VAL A 48 16.92 5.55 12.60
C VAL A 48 17.41 4.44 11.69
N ILE A 49 16.62 3.37 11.59
CA ILE A 49 16.89 2.26 10.68
C ILE A 49 16.19 2.56 9.35
N ASN A 50 16.97 2.76 8.31
CA ASN A 50 16.48 3.00 6.96
C ASN A 50 16.64 1.72 6.14
N LYS A 51 15.54 1.17 5.62
CA LYS A 51 15.55 -0.08 4.86
C LYS A 51 15.01 0.13 3.45
N VAL A 52 15.66 -0.50 2.48
CA VAL A 52 15.16 -0.62 1.11
C VAL A 52 14.39 -1.93 0.98
N PHE A 53 13.25 -1.88 0.30
CA PHE A 53 12.44 -3.05 -0.04
C PHE A 53 12.12 -3.04 -1.53
N PHE A 54 11.94 -4.22 -2.11
CA PHE A 54 11.30 -4.32 -3.42
C PHE A 54 9.82 -3.93 -3.32
N LYS A 55 9.34 -3.12 -4.28
CA LYS A 55 7.90 -2.84 -4.41
C LYS A 55 7.09 -4.00 -4.94
N TYR A 56 7.74 -4.95 -5.59
CA TYR A 56 7.10 -6.10 -6.20
C TYR A 56 7.83 -7.37 -5.78
N LYS A 57 7.06 -8.42 -5.51
CA LYS A 57 7.62 -9.73 -5.18
C LYS A 57 6.77 -10.81 -5.82
N PHE A 58 7.39 -11.56 -6.72
CA PHE A 58 6.82 -12.81 -7.20
C PHE A 58 7.19 -13.93 -6.24
N GLY A 59 6.28 -14.88 -6.06
CA GLY A 59 6.59 -16.10 -5.33
C GLY A 59 5.61 -17.21 -5.67
N LYS A 60 5.76 -18.33 -4.97
CA LYS A 60 4.92 -19.50 -5.13
C LYS A 60 4.68 -20.15 -3.77
N ILE A 61 3.44 -20.50 -3.50
CA ILE A 61 3.04 -21.39 -2.41
C ILE A 61 2.59 -22.72 -2.98
N SER A 62 2.48 -23.75 -2.14
CA SER A 62 1.94 -25.02 -2.60
C SER A 62 0.42 -24.91 -2.90
N PRO A 63 -0.12 -25.72 -3.81
CA PRO A 63 -1.56 -25.78 -4.07
C PRO A 63 -2.39 -26.10 -2.82
N GLU A 64 -1.86 -26.91 -1.89
CA GLU A 64 -2.51 -27.22 -0.60
C GLU A 64 -2.61 -25.97 0.26
N LYS A 65 -1.53 -25.17 0.32
CA LYS A 65 -1.52 -23.90 1.05
C LYS A 65 -2.50 -22.91 0.43
N PHE A 66 -2.59 -22.85 -0.90
CA PHE A 66 -3.61 -22.06 -1.59
C PHE A 66 -5.03 -22.49 -1.16
N GLN A 67 -5.31 -23.80 -1.14
CA GLN A 67 -6.63 -24.29 -0.72
C GLN A 67 -6.94 -23.97 0.75
N GLN A 68 -5.95 -24.02 1.65
CA GLN A 68 -6.12 -23.59 3.04
C GLN A 68 -6.47 -22.11 3.14
N ILE A 69 -5.74 -21.25 2.43
CA ILE A 69 -5.99 -19.80 2.37
C ILE A 69 -7.40 -19.54 1.82
N ARG A 70 -7.77 -20.19 0.71
CA ARG A 70 -9.10 -20.06 0.11
C ARG A 70 -10.21 -20.43 1.09
N LYS A 71 -10.09 -21.55 1.81
CA LYS A 71 -11.07 -21.98 2.82
C LYS A 71 -11.18 -21.00 3.97
N LEU A 72 -10.04 -20.46 4.44
CA LEU A 72 -10.02 -19.44 5.49
C LEU A 72 -10.79 -18.18 5.05
N LEU A 73 -10.51 -17.68 3.85
CA LEU A 73 -11.17 -16.48 3.30
C LEU A 73 -12.67 -16.68 3.06
N ILE A 74 -13.09 -17.89 2.64
CA ILE A 74 -14.52 -18.25 2.53
C ILE A 74 -15.20 -18.19 3.89
N LYS A 75 -14.57 -18.76 4.91
CA LYS A 75 -15.10 -18.81 6.28
C LYS A 75 -15.21 -17.42 6.89
N ASP A 76 -14.12 -16.66 6.85
CA ASP A 76 -14.03 -15.37 7.55
C ASP A 76 -14.79 -14.26 6.82
N GLY A 77 -14.70 -14.22 5.49
CA GLY A 77 -15.37 -13.19 4.67
C GLY A 77 -16.77 -13.53 4.21
N LYS A 78 -17.29 -14.73 4.54
CA LYS A 78 -18.59 -15.25 4.06
C LYS A 78 -18.73 -15.19 2.53
N TYR A 79 -17.62 -15.30 1.80
CA TYR A 79 -17.60 -15.27 0.33
C TYR A 79 -17.79 -16.65 -0.28
N LYS A 80 -18.24 -16.67 -1.53
CA LYS A 80 -18.05 -17.81 -2.43
C LYS A 80 -16.81 -17.54 -3.28
N ILE A 81 -15.82 -18.44 -3.18
CA ILE A 81 -14.62 -18.41 -4.01
C ILE A 81 -14.54 -19.76 -4.72
N GLU A 82 -14.46 -19.80 -6.04
CA GLU A 82 -14.34 -21.06 -6.79
C GLU A 82 -12.92 -21.64 -6.71
N LYS A 83 -12.74 -22.92 -7.01
CA LYS A 83 -11.43 -23.61 -6.83
C LYS A 83 -10.33 -23.06 -7.76
N ASN A 84 -10.71 -22.60 -8.95
CA ASN A 84 -9.83 -22.09 -10.00
C ASN A 84 -9.85 -20.55 -10.11
N GLN A 85 -10.47 -19.86 -9.15
CA GLN A 85 -10.57 -18.41 -9.15
C GLN A 85 -9.29 -17.77 -8.62
N ILE A 86 -8.80 -16.73 -9.30
CA ILE A 86 -7.68 -15.92 -8.81
C ILE A 86 -8.17 -15.07 -7.63
N ILE A 87 -7.40 -15.00 -6.55
CA ILE A 87 -7.74 -14.18 -5.38
C ILE A 87 -6.91 -12.89 -5.43
N ILE A 88 -7.58 -11.74 -5.37
CA ILE A 88 -6.96 -10.43 -5.27
C ILE A 88 -7.26 -9.90 -3.87
N ILE A 89 -6.23 -9.69 -3.06
CA ILE A 89 -6.38 -9.16 -1.69
C ILE A 89 -5.79 -7.75 -1.65
N LYS A 90 -6.60 -6.76 -1.27
CA LYS A 90 -6.12 -5.45 -0.85
C LYS A 90 -6.12 -5.38 0.68
N LYS A 91 -4.94 -5.19 1.26
CA LYS A 91 -4.71 -5.07 2.70
C LYS A 91 -4.81 -3.61 3.13
N PHE A 92 -5.43 -3.40 4.29
CA PHE A 92 -5.49 -2.15 5.04
C PHE A 92 -4.94 -2.42 6.43
N ASP A 93 -4.04 -1.57 6.92
CA ASP A 93 -3.50 -1.75 8.28
C ASP A 93 -4.55 -1.45 9.35
N SER A 94 -5.50 -0.56 9.03
CA SER A 94 -6.60 -0.22 9.92
C SER A 94 -7.78 0.38 9.15
N LEU A 95 -8.98 0.17 9.69
CA LEU A 95 -10.21 0.72 9.15
C LEU A 95 -10.28 2.24 9.37
N TYR A 96 -10.94 2.90 8.43
CA TYR A 96 -11.23 4.33 8.42
C TYR A 96 -12.35 4.64 9.41
N ASN A 97 -12.01 5.20 10.58
CA ASN A 97 -12.97 5.55 11.63
C ASN A 97 -13.00 7.06 11.89
N TYR A 98 -14.08 7.57 12.48
CA TYR A 98 -14.30 9.01 12.58
C TYR A 98 -13.35 9.65 13.61
N GLU A 99 -13.14 8.98 14.74
CA GLU A 99 -12.35 9.46 15.87
C GLU A 99 -10.90 9.75 15.45
N ARG A 100 -10.27 8.79 14.76
CA ARG A 100 -8.91 8.94 14.23
C ARG A 100 -8.82 10.05 13.19
N GLU A 101 -9.82 10.17 12.33
CA GLU A 101 -9.81 11.19 11.28
C GLU A 101 -9.99 12.60 11.84
N ILE A 102 -10.72 12.76 12.95
CA ILE A 102 -10.74 14.02 13.70
C ILE A 102 -9.34 14.35 14.23
N GLU A 103 -8.63 13.39 14.79
CA GLU A 103 -7.27 13.63 15.30
C GLU A 103 -6.31 14.03 14.18
N TYR A 104 -6.33 13.31 13.06
CA TYR A 104 -5.54 13.69 11.88
C TYR A 104 -5.94 15.05 11.34
N HIS A 105 -7.23 15.38 11.34
CA HIS A 105 -7.71 16.69 10.94
C HIS A 105 -7.15 17.80 11.83
N LYS A 106 -7.18 17.63 13.16
CA LYS A 106 -6.59 18.60 14.11
C LYS A 106 -5.09 18.81 13.86
N ILE A 107 -4.34 17.74 13.59
CA ILE A 107 -2.91 17.82 13.23
C ILE A 107 -2.74 18.59 11.92
N HIS A 108 -3.56 18.28 10.92
CA HIS A 108 -3.56 18.97 9.63
C HIS A 108 -3.87 20.46 9.79
N GLU A 109 -4.86 20.84 10.59
CA GLU A 109 -5.18 22.24 10.90
C GLU A 109 -4.04 22.98 11.59
N LYS A 110 -3.34 22.32 12.54
CA LYS A 110 -2.17 22.91 13.20
C LYS A 110 -1.04 23.17 12.21
N ASN A 111 -0.73 22.19 11.36
CA ASN A 111 0.29 22.34 10.32
C ASN A 111 -0.12 23.39 9.30
N TYR A 112 -1.39 23.42 8.89
CA TYR A 112 -1.97 24.43 8.03
C TYR A 112 -1.74 25.85 8.56
N LYS A 113 -2.07 26.11 9.83
CA LYS A 113 -1.83 27.43 10.46
C LYS A 113 -0.36 27.83 10.43
N LYS A 114 0.55 26.86 10.67
CA LYS A 114 2.00 27.10 10.60
C LYS A 114 2.46 27.46 9.18
N TYR A 115 2.02 26.72 8.17
CA TYR A 115 2.39 26.99 6.77
C TYR A 115 1.80 28.30 6.25
N LYS A 116 0.56 28.60 6.63
CA LYS A 116 -0.08 29.88 6.29
C LYS A 116 0.71 31.05 6.86
N ALA A 117 1.08 31.02 8.15
CA ALA A 117 1.88 32.07 8.76
C ALA A 117 3.24 32.29 8.06
N ILE A 118 3.88 31.20 7.61
CA ILE A 118 5.12 31.29 6.82
C ILE A 118 4.87 31.94 5.46
N ASN A 119 3.83 31.52 4.74
CA ASN A 119 3.50 32.08 3.43
C ASN A 119 3.10 33.56 3.49
N ASP A 120 2.30 33.93 4.49
CA ASP A 120 1.88 35.31 4.74
C ASP A 120 3.11 36.19 5.04
N SER A 121 4.07 35.68 5.84
CA SER A 121 5.34 36.37 6.11
C SER A 121 6.24 36.52 4.87
N LEU A 122 6.06 35.68 3.85
CA LEU A 122 6.84 35.72 2.61
C LEU A 122 6.12 36.50 1.49
N GLY A 123 4.94 37.07 1.76
CA GLY A 123 4.18 37.87 0.78
C GLY A 123 3.51 37.05 -0.33
N TYR A 124 3.35 35.73 -0.15
CA TYR A 124 2.68 34.87 -1.12
C TYR A 124 1.15 34.92 -0.94
N GLU A 125 0.52 36.04 -1.31
CA GLU A 125 -0.96 36.23 -1.25
C GLU A 125 -1.76 35.29 -2.17
N LYS A 126 -1.08 34.52 -3.05
CA LYS A 126 -1.71 33.88 -4.21
C LYS A 126 -2.44 32.55 -3.92
N TYR A 127 -2.40 32.03 -2.70
CA TYR A 127 -3.06 30.78 -2.35
C TYR A 127 -4.11 31.01 -1.26
N HIS A 128 -5.36 31.20 -1.68
CA HIS A 128 -6.52 31.10 -0.77
C HIS A 128 -6.66 29.65 -0.32
N ILE A 129 -6.02 29.30 0.80
CA ILE A 129 -6.13 27.96 1.36
C ILE A 129 -7.30 28.00 2.35
N HIS A 130 -8.41 27.35 2.01
CA HIS A 130 -9.62 27.29 2.82
C HIS A 130 -9.47 26.26 3.95
N GLN A 131 -9.84 26.65 5.17
CA GLN A 131 -10.05 25.70 6.27
C GLN A 131 -11.38 24.98 5.98
N HIS A 132 -11.36 23.64 5.98
CA HIS A 132 -12.55 22.84 5.77
C HIS A 132 -12.98 22.24 7.10
N ASP A 133 -14.22 22.50 7.52
CA ASP A 133 -14.76 21.82 8.69
C ASP A 133 -14.76 20.31 8.46
N PHE A 134 -14.30 19.54 9.45
CA PHE A 134 -14.44 18.09 9.45
C PHE A 134 -15.42 17.66 10.54
N ASN A 135 -16.54 17.07 10.11
CA ASN A 135 -17.59 16.60 11.01
C ASN A 135 -18.11 15.22 10.57
N LYS A 136 -18.92 14.59 11.43
CA LYS A 136 -19.45 13.25 11.20
C LYS A 136 -20.20 13.11 9.87
N LYS A 137 -20.93 14.15 9.43
CA LYS A 137 -21.67 14.15 8.16
C LYS A 137 -20.72 14.14 6.96
N ILE A 138 -19.65 14.93 6.99
CA ILE A 138 -18.62 14.96 5.95
C ILE A 138 -17.89 13.62 5.90
N PHE A 139 -17.50 13.10 7.07
CA PHE A 139 -16.90 11.77 7.19
C PHE A 139 -17.79 10.69 6.56
N GLN A 140 -19.08 10.63 6.92
CA GLN A 140 -20.00 9.63 6.37
C GLN A 140 -20.16 9.75 4.86
N LYS A 141 -20.20 10.99 4.31
CA LYS A 141 -20.27 11.22 2.87
C LYS A 141 -19.02 10.68 2.16
N SER A 142 -17.85 10.94 2.72
CA SER A 142 -16.56 10.44 2.19
C SER A 142 -16.48 8.91 2.26
N LEU A 143 -16.86 8.32 3.40
CA LEU A 143 -16.93 6.88 3.59
C LEU A 143 -17.86 6.21 2.56
N ASN A 144 -19.09 6.72 2.41
CA ASN A 144 -20.05 6.21 1.43
C ASN A 144 -19.59 6.38 -0.02
N SER A 145 -18.81 7.44 -0.32
CA SER A 145 -18.18 7.60 -1.64
C SER A 145 -17.12 6.53 -1.87
N TRP A 146 -16.25 6.31 -0.88
CA TRP A 146 -15.21 5.30 -0.93
C TRP A 146 -15.79 3.89 -1.12
N ILE A 147 -16.82 3.52 -0.33
CA ILE A 147 -17.51 2.22 -0.45
C ILE A 147 -18.03 2.02 -1.87
N ARG A 148 -18.74 3.00 -2.43
CA ARG A 148 -19.28 2.93 -3.80
C ARG A 148 -18.18 2.79 -4.85
N GLU A 149 -17.07 3.48 -4.69
CA GLU A 149 -15.92 3.34 -5.59
C GLU A 149 -15.29 1.95 -5.51
N LYS A 150 -15.12 1.40 -4.31
CA LYS A 150 -14.56 0.05 -4.12
C LYS A 150 -15.50 -1.04 -4.64
N GLN A 151 -16.81 -0.92 -4.43
CA GLN A 151 -17.79 -1.84 -5.03
C GLN A 151 -17.75 -1.82 -6.56
N LYS A 152 -17.63 -0.64 -7.18
CA LYS A 152 -17.44 -0.52 -8.64
C LYS A 152 -16.16 -1.22 -9.10
N CYS A 153 -15.10 -1.11 -8.33
CA CYS A 153 -13.84 -1.80 -8.61
C CYS A 153 -13.96 -3.31 -8.49
N ILE A 154 -14.60 -3.84 -7.44
CA ILE A 154 -14.90 -5.26 -7.30
C ILE A 154 -15.67 -5.75 -8.52
N ALA A 155 -16.81 -5.11 -8.84
CA ALA A 155 -17.64 -5.50 -9.97
C ALA A 155 -16.88 -5.46 -11.31
N LYS A 156 -16.03 -4.45 -11.52
CA LYS A 156 -15.22 -4.30 -12.73
C LYS A 156 -14.25 -5.47 -12.96
N PHE A 157 -13.62 -5.98 -11.91
CA PHE A 157 -12.66 -7.07 -12.02
C PHE A 157 -13.32 -8.44 -11.94
N GLU A 158 -14.23 -8.67 -10.99
CA GLU A 158 -14.93 -9.96 -10.85
C GLU A 158 -15.84 -10.28 -12.04
N LYS A 159 -16.45 -9.28 -12.70
CA LYS A 159 -17.27 -9.51 -13.91
C LYS A 159 -16.43 -9.88 -15.14
N LYS A 160 -15.21 -9.34 -15.23
CA LYS A 160 -14.37 -9.46 -16.44
C LYS A 160 -13.35 -10.58 -16.35
N PHE A 161 -12.88 -10.88 -15.15
CA PHE A 161 -11.84 -11.86 -14.89
C PHE A 161 -12.36 -12.88 -13.90
N HIS A 162 -11.92 -14.13 -14.04
CA HIS A 162 -12.24 -15.20 -13.10
C HIS A 162 -11.51 -15.00 -11.76
N THR A 163 -11.93 -13.98 -11.03
CA THR A 163 -11.23 -13.41 -9.87
C THR A 163 -12.21 -13.13 -8.73
N LYS A 164 -11.72 -13.22 -7.50
CA LYS A 164 -12.40 -12.73 -6.29
C LYS A 164 -11.57 -11.60 -5.71
N VAL A 165 -12.18 -10.44 -5.50
CA VAL A 165 -11.55 -9.30 -4.83
C VAL A 165 -11.96 -9.29 -3.36
N ILE A 166 -10.96 -9.21 -2.48
CA ILE A 166 -11.10 -9.26 -1.04
C ILE A 166 -10.40 -8.05 -0.43
N TYR A 167 -11.08 -7.42 0.51
CA TYR A 167 -10.54 -6.32 1.30
C TYR A 167 -10.27 -6.84 2.70
N LEU A 168 -9.01 -6.78 3.10
CA LEU A 168 -8.50 -7.35 4.33
C LEU A 168 -8.04 -6.23 5.24
N HIS A 169 -8.32 -6.34 6.54
CA HIS A 169 -7.77 -5.47 7.57
C HIS A 169 -7.17 -6.26 8.73
N GLU A 170 -6.34 -5.60 9.52
CA GLU A 170 -5.64 -6.22 10.66
C GLU A 170 -6.01 -5.61 12.01
N ASP A 171 -6.75 -4.50 12.05
CA ASP A 171 -6.99 -3.82 13.30
C ASP A 171 -8.01 -4.56 14.16
N ASP A 172 -7.82 -4.43 15.47
CA ASP A 172 -8.71 -5.05 16.46
C ASP A 172 -10.00 -4.28 16.70
N ILE A 173 -10.16 -3.14 16.04
CA ILE A 173 -11.34 -2.31 16.20
C ILE A 173 -12.49 -2.94 15.40
N GLU A 174 -13.54 -3.37 16.10
CA GLU A 174 -14.79 -3.82 15.48
C GLU A 174 -15.53 -2.64 14.83
N GLN A 175 -15.02 -2.19 13.69
CA GLN A 175 -15.55 -1.06 12.92
C GLN A 175 -16.20 -1.52 11.62
N GLU A 176 -16.16 -2.82 11.31
CA GLU A 176 -16.73 -3.38 10.09
C GLU A 176 -18.21 -3.01 9.93
N GLU A 177 -18.96 -2.92 11.04
CA GLU A 177 -20.38 -2.54 11.07
C GLU A 177 -20.63 -1.12 10.53
N ASN A 178 -19.64 -0.23 10.62
CA ASN A 178 -19.74 1.13 10.05
C ASN A 178 -19.68 1.14 8.52
N TYR A 179 -19.31 0.01 7.90
CA TYR A 179 -19.22 -0.17 6.46
C TYR A 179 -20.42 -0.93 5.90
N ASN A 180 -21.60 -0.34 6.03
CA ASN A 180 -22.83 -0.90 5.47
C ASN A 180 -22.65 -1.29 3.99
N ASN A 181 -23.04 -2.52 3.65
CA ASN A 181 -22.95 -3.11 2.31
C ASN A 181 -21.52 -3.31 1.76
N PHE A 182 -20.50 -3.34 2.62
CA PHE A 182 -19.15 -3.69 2.22
C PHE A 182 -18.61 -4.82 3.08
N SER A 183 -18.12 -5.87 2.44
CA SER A 183 -17.57 -7.03 3.15
C SER A 183 -16.09 -6.84 3.39
N TRP A 184 -15.70 -6.88 4.66
CA TRP A 184 -14.33 -6.91 5.12
C TRP A 184 -13.93 -8.32 5.56
N VAL A 185 -12.63 -8.59 5.56
CA VAL A 185 -12.05 -9.79 6.17
C VAL A 185 -11.02 -9.35 7.19
N LYS A 186 -11.28 -9.63 8.47
CA LYS A 186 -10.26 -9.49 9.51
C LYS A 186 -9.21 -10.59 9.35
N ASP A 187 -7.96 -10.21 9.12
CA ASP A 187 -6.85 -11.16 9.17
C ASP A 187 -6.41 -11.40 10.60
N ARG A 188 -6.41 -12.68 10.99
CA ARG A 188 -5.92 -13.13 12.30
C ARG A 188 -4.40 -13.32 12.30
N GLY A 189 -3.68 -12.57 11.46
CA GLY A 189 -2.24 -12.63 11.23
C GLY A 189 -1.74 -13.77 10.32
N ILE A 190 -2.63 -14.61 9.79
CA ILE A 190 -2.22 -15.75 8.94
C ILE A 190 -1.77 -15.24 7.57
N ILE A 191 -2.59 -14.39 6.93
CA ILE A 191 -2.30 -13.86 5.60
C ILE A 191 -1.10 -12.92 5.67
N LYS A 192 -1.06 -12.06 6.70
CA LYS A 192 0.07 -11.19 7.02
C LYS A 192 1.38 -11.94 7.07
N ARG A 193 1.47 -12.98 7.90
CA ARG A 193 2.71 -13.73 8.08
C ARG A 193 3.20 -14.40 6.78
N ILE A 194 2.29 -14.83 5.91
CA ILE A 194 2.65 -15.51 4.66
C ILE A 194 3.09 -14.50 3.59
N PHE A 195 2.39 -13.36 3.49
CA PHE A 195 2.50 -12.46 2.33
C PHE A 195 2.91 -11.03 2.67
N PHE A 196 2.53 -10.51 3.83
CA PHE A 196 2.73 -9.12 4.24
C PHE A 196 3.57 -9.03 5.53
N SER A 197 4.64 -9.83 5.60
CA SER A 197 5.52 -9.91 6.78
C SER A 197 6.15 -8.57 7.14
N ASP A 198 6.52 -7.80 6.12
CA ASP A 198 7.08 -6.46 6.27
C ASP A 198 5.96 -5.42 6.25
N ASN A 199 5.70 -4.84 7.43
CA ASN A 199 4.67 -3.81 7.61
C ASN A 199 4.88 -2.66 6.62
N ASN A 200 3.79 -2.16 6.06
CA ASN A 200 3.78 -1.03 5.14
C ASN A 200 4.61 -1.22 3.86
N VAL A 201 5.12 -2.41 3.55
CA VAL A 201 5.82 -2.64 2.27
C VAL A 201 4.80 -2.91 1.18
N HIS A 202 4.12 -4.05 1.26
CA HIS A 202 3.12 -4.51 0.29
C HIS A 202 1.70 -4.34 0.83
N ASP A 203 0.77 -3.96 -0.04
CA ASP A 203 -0.65 -3.78 0.30
C ASP A 203 -1.61 -4.47 -0.68
N LEU A 204 -1.08 -5.05 -1.76
CA LEU A 204 -1.83 -5.80 -2.76
C LEU A 204 -1.20 -7.18 -2.98
N LEU A 205 -2.03 -8.21 -2.99
CA LEU A 205 -1.68 -9.58 -3.36
C LEU A 205 -2.58 -10.04 -4.51
N ILE A 206 -1.97 -10.67 -5.51
CA ILE A 206 -2.66 -11.39 -6.59
C ILE A 206 -2.19 -12.84 -6.51
N LEU A 207 -3.09 -13.77 -6.21
CA LEU A 207 -2.80 -15.18 -5.93
C LEU A 207 -3.55 -16.08 -6.90
N LYS A 208 -2.80 -16.85 -7.70
CA LYS A 208 -3.35 -17.84 -8.64
C LYS A 208 -3.66 -19.18 -7.95
N PRO A 209 -4.57 -19.99 -8.51
CA PRO A 209 -4.89 -21.32 -7.99
C PRO A 209 -3.72 -22.30 -7.96
N ASN A 210 -2.74 -22.14 -8.86
CA ASN A 210 -1.50 -22.92 -8.89
C ASN A 210 -0.49 -22.50 -7.81
N GLY A 211 -0.86 -21.54 -6.95
CA GLY A 211 -0.04 -21.02 -5.85
C GLY A 211 0.94 -19.92 -6.25
N GLU A 212 1.08 -19.56 -7.53
CA GLU A 212 1.88 -18.40 -7.92
C GLU A 212 1.23 -17.11 -7.42
N TYR A 213 2.05 -16.19 -6.94
CA TYR A 213 1.57 -14.91 -6.45
C TYR A 213 2.46 -13.73 -6.83
N LEU A 214 1.84 -12.55 -6.86
CA LEU A 214 2.49 -11.25 -6.98
C LEU A 214 2.04 -10.35 -5.83
N LEU A 215 3.01 -9.81 -5.10
CA LEU A 215 2.81 -8.72 -4.15
C LEU A 215 3.13 -7.38 -4.79
N SER A 216 2.39 -6.34 -4.43
CA SER A 216 2.69 -4.96 -4.82
C SER A 216 2.59 -4.02 -3.61
N GLY A 217 3.55 -3.10 -3.51
CA GLY A 217 3.75 -2.16 -2.41
C GLY A 217 3.61 -0.70 -2.79
N GLY A 218 2.88 -0.44 -3.86
CA GLY A 218 2.60 0.90 -4.33
C GLY A 218 1.42 0.93 -5.26
N HIS A 219 1.24 2.07 -5.88
CA HIS A 219 0.12 2.34 -6.76
C HIS A 219 0.12 1.43 -8.00
N PHE A 220 -0.78 0.43 -8.03
CA PHE A 220 -0.82 -0.59 -9.06
C PHE A 220 -1.95 -0.33 -10.06
N ILE A 221 -1.60 0.30 -11.17
CA ILE A 221 -2.62 0.75 -12.12
C ILE A 221 -3.45 -0.40 -12.70
N ASP A 222 -4.74 -0.15 -12.88
CA ASP A 222 -5.69 -1.09 -13.47
C ASP A 222 -5.22 -1.72 -14.79
N ARG A 223 -4.51 -0.98 -15.64
CA ARG A 223 -4.00 -1.50 -16.91
C ARG A 223 -3.01 -2.64 -16.69
N TYR A 224 -2.14 -2.54 -15.68
CA TYR A 224 -1.15 -3.56 -15.38
C TYR A 224 -1.80 -4.75 -14.68
N LEU A 225 -2.74 -4.50 -13.76
CA LEU A 225 -3.55 -5.56 -13.18
C LEU A 225 -4.29 -6.36 -14.25
N LYS A 226 -4.95 -5.70 -15.20
CA LYS A 226 -5.60 -6.38 -16.33
C LYS A 226 -4.61 -7.25 -17.13
N LYS A 227 -3.41 -6.73 -17.45
CA LYS A 227 -2.38 -7.52 -18.13
C LYS A 227 -1.97 -8.76 -17.33
N ILE A 228 -1.73 -8.61 -16.03
CA ILE A 228 -1.39 -9.72 -15.12
C ILE A 228 -2.50 -10.78 -15.11
N LEU A 229 -3.76 -10.36 -15.01
CA LEU A 229 -4.92 -11.25 -14.92
C LEU A 229 -5.27 -11.95 -16.24
N GLN A 230 -4.92 -11.35 -17.39
CA GLN A 230 -5.15 -11.93 -18.71
C GLN A 230 -4.16 -13.04 -19.05
N ASN A 231 -3.01 -13.09 -18.38
CA ASN A 231 -1.91 -13.99 -18.72
C ASN A 231 -1.78 -15.11 -17.71
N GLN A 232 -1.96 -16.34 -18.18
CA GLN A 232 -1.80 -17.55 -17.37
C GLN A 232 -0.34 -17.84 -17.04
N ASP A 233 0.58 -17.53 -17.95
CA ASP A 233 2.01 -17.58 -17.71
C ASP A 233 2.53 -16.21 -17.26
N TRP A 234 3.30 -16.18 -16.17
CA TRP A 234 3.93 -14.96 -15.66
C TRP A 234 5.45 -14.91 -15.90
N SER A 235 6.01 -15.84 -16.67
CA SER A 235 7.45 -15.91 -16.96
C SER A 235 7.98 -14.60 -17.54
N GLN A 236 7.31 -14.00 -18.52
CA GLN A 236 7.70 -12.70 -19.06
C GLN A 236 7.67 -11.58 -18.01
N PHE A 237 6.68 -11.56 -17.12
CA PHE A 237 6.62 -10.53 -16.08
C PHE A 237 7.72 -10.71 -15.03
N LYS A 238 8.10 -11.96 -14.72
CA LYS A 238 9.23 -12.25 -13.83
C LYS A 238 10.55 -11.82 -14.48
N GLU A 239 10.72 -12.10 -15.77
CA GLU A 239 11.89 -11.67 -16.53
C GLU A 239 11.97 -10.13 -16.62
N ASP A 240 10.87 -9.47 -16.97
CA ASP A 240 10.78 -8.01 -16.98
C ASP A 240 11.08 -7.42 -15.59
N TRP A 241 10.65 -8.10 -14.52
CA TRP A 241 10.96 -7.69 -13.16
C TRP A 241 12.47 -7.79 -12.86
N ILE A 242 13.10 -8.93 -13.16
CA ILE A 242 14.56 -9.12 -12.97
C ILE A 242 15.32 -8.07 -13.76
N LYS A 243 14.99 -7.87 -15.04
CA LYS A 243 15.60 -6.84 -15.89
C LYS A 243 15.40 -5.42 -15.36
N SER A 244 14.32 -5.16 -14.63
CA SER A 244 14.08 -3.84 -14.02
C SER A 244 14.97 -3.56 -12.81
N LEU A 245 15.63 -4.58 -12.26
CA LEU A 245 16.59 -4.45 -11.16
C LEU A 245 18.01 -4.19 -11.67
N GLU A 246 18.28 -4.49 -12.94
CA GLU A 246 19.59 -4.35 -13.57
C GLU A 246 19.93 -2.88 -13.84
N ALA A 247 21.21 -2.52 -13.69
CA ALA A 247 21.68 -1.14 -13.76
C ALA A 247 21.58 -0.52 -15.17
N ASP A 248 21.59 -1.35 -16.22
CA ASP A 248 21.44 -0.96 -17.63
C ASP A 248 19.98 -0.58 -17.99
N ASN A 249 19.04 -0.84 -17.08
CA ASN A 249 17.62 -0.56 -17.26
C ASN A 249 17.09 0.47 -16.24
N PRO A 250 17.63 1.70 -16.19
CA PRO A 250 17.36 2.71 -15.16
C PRO A 250 15.94 3.28 -15.17
N HIS A 251 15.08 2.80 -16.07
CA HIS A 251 13.66 3.17 -16.16
C HIS A 251 12.72 1.94 -16.11
N GLY A 252 13.24 0.75 -15.76
CA GLY A 252 12.48 -0.49 -15.70
C GLY A 252 12.02 -1.07 -17.04
N LYS A 253 11.34 -2.23 -17.00
CA LYS A 253 10.81 -2.98 -18.15
C LYS A 253 9.34 -3.37 -17.94
N GLY A 254 8.65 -3.65 -19.05
CA GLY A 254 7.27 -4.12 -19.04
C GLY A 254 6.30 -3.24 -18.23
N ILE A 255 5.63 -3.86 -17.26
CA ILE A 255 4.71 -3.20 -16.33
C ILE A 255 5.41 -2.46 -15.18
N PHE A 256 6.72 -2.64 -15.01
CA PHE A 256 7.54 -2.02 -13.95
C PHE A 256 8.25 -0.75 -14.42
N LYS A 257 7.99 -0.31 -15.66
CA LYS A 257 8.56 0.92 -16.21
C LYS A 257 8.21 2.14 -15.37
N GLU A 258 9.20 3.01 -15.16
CA GLU A 258 9.02 4.34 -14.62
C GLU A 258 7.99 5.12 -15.45
N ARG A 259 7.11 5.85 -14.77
CA ARG A 259 6.04 6.62 -15.43
C ARG A 259 6.27 8.11 -15.20
N ARG A 260 6.43 8.86 -16.30
CA ARG A 260 6.64 10.31 -16.29
C ARG A 260 5.34 11.13 -16.20
N SER A 261 4.21 10.57 -15.75
CA SER A 261 2.90 11.25 -15.83
C SER A 261 2.29 11.59 -14.46
N ILE A 262 1.95 12.88 -14.36
CA ILE A 262 1.52 13.69 -13.21
C ILE A 262 0.01 13.54 -12.92
N TYR A 263 -0.73 12.79 -13.74
CA TYR A 263 -2.19 12.64 -13.58
C TYR A 263 -2.54 11.45 -12.70
N HIS A 264 -2.93 11.73 -11.45
CA HIS A 264 -3.57 10.78 -10.55
C HIS A 264 -4.96 10.37 -11.11
N LYS A 265 -4.99 9.47 -12.08
CA LYS A 265 -6.25 8.80 -12.47
C LYS A 265 -6.72 7.96 -11.28
N LYS A 266 -8.03 7.88 -11.05
CA LYS A 266 -8.56 6.97 -10.02
C LYS A 266 -8.28 5.51 -10.43
N HIS A 267 -7.59 4.79 -9.55
CA HIS A 267 -7.27 3.37 -9.71
C HIS A 267 -7.94 2.54 -8.63
N CYS A 268 -8.18 1.26 -8.92
CA CYS A 268 -8.90 0.40 -8.00
C CYS A 268 -8.05 -0.06 -6.80
N PHE A 269 -6.75 -0.26 -7.03
CA PHE A 269 -5.81 -0.86 -6.09
C PHE A 269 -4.51 -0.04 -5.99
#